data_AF-A0A3C1P014-F1
#
_entry.id   AF-A0A3C1P014-F1
#
_cell.length_a   1.000
_cell.length_b   1.000
_cell.length_c   1.000
_cell.angle_alpha   90.00
_cell.angle_beta   90.00
_cell.angle_gamma   90.00
#
_symmetry.space_group_name_H-M   'P 1'
#
loop_
_entity.id
_entity.type
_entity.pdbx_description
1 polymer ?
#
loop_
_entity_poly.entity_id
_entity_poly.type
_entity_poly.pdbx_seq_one_letter_code
_entity_poly.pdbx_strand_id
1 'polypeptide(L)'
;YIFRRLALDYLPYDKREALGIFTADERAATVAQNYGATESAVDLQVEEIADAEVIAEAAADEAGTSKAPRVSQAHSSAELLEEITGQASDAPLCMTCGIKMRPSGSCYVCEGCGSTSGCS
;
A
#
# COMPACT_ATOMS: atom_id res chain seq x y z
N TYR A 1 5.50 6.40 -19.53
CA TYR A 1 5.44 7.85 -19.22
C TYR A 1 5.44 8.76 -20.45
N ILE A 2 6.20 8.49 -21.53
CA ILE A 2 6.24 9.36 -22.72
C ILE A 2 4.88 9.59 -23.41
N PHE A 3 4.07 8.55 -23.58
CA PHE A 3 2.76 8.68 -24.25
C PHE A 3 1.78 9.59 -23.50
N ARG A 4 1.83 9.59 -22.17
CA ARG A 4 1.03 10.51 -21.36
C ARG A 4 1.44 11.96 -21.59
N ARG A 5 2.74 12.22 -21.70
CA ARG A 5 3.27 13.56 -22.01
C ARG A 5 2.83 14.03 -23.39
N LEU A 6 2.99 13.17 -24.41
CA LEU A 6 2.55 13.47 -25.77
C LEU A 6 1.04 13.71 -25.85
N ALA A 7 0.23 12.94 -25.11
CA ALA A 7 -1.22 13.16 -25.06
C ALA A 7 -1.56 14.55 -24.49
N LEU A 8 -0.88 14.99 -23.42
CA LEU A 8 -1.07 16.32 -22.86
C LEU A 8 -0.68 17.44 -23.83
N ASP A 9 0.42 17.24 -24.58
CA ASP A 9 0.95 18.26 -25.49
C ASP A 9 0.17 18.35 -26.83
N TYR A 10 -0.37 17.23 -27.35
CA TYR A 10 -0.88 17.16 -28.73
C TYR A 10 -2.35 16.75 -28.89
N LEU A 11 -3.03 16.33 -27.82
CA LEU A 11 -4.39 15.82 -27.90
C LEU A 11 -5.39 16.77 -27.21
N PRO A 12 -6.56 17.04 -27.82
CA PRO A 12 -7.61 17.87 -27.20
C PRO A 12 -8.25 17.16 -26.00
N TYR A 13 -8.85 17.93 -25.10
CA TYR A 13 -9.40 17.47 -23.82
C TYR A 13 -10.30 16.23 -23.96
N ASP A 14 -11.32 16.27 -24.82
CA ASP A 14 -12.29 15.16 -24.97
C ASP A 14 -11.64 13.81 -25.28
N LYS A 15 -10.60 13.84 -26.13
CA LYS A 15 -9.85 12.63 -26.49
C LYS A 15 -8.93 12.17 -25.35
N ARG A 16 -8.41 13.10 -24.54
CA ARG A 16 -7.60 12.75 -23.36
C ARG A 16 -8.47 12.17 -22.26
N GLU A 17 -9.67 12.72 -22.05
CA GLU A 17 -10.65 12.25 -21.08
C GLU A 17 -11.09 10.81 -21.40
N ALA A 18 -11.39 10.50 -22.66
CA ALA A 18 -11.71 9.13 -23.10
C ALA A 18 -10.57 8.12 -22.82
N LEU A 19 -9.33 8.59 -22.70
CA LEU A 19 -8.14 7.78 -22.37
C LEU A 19 -7.76 7.84 -20.88
N GLY A 20 -8.53 8.56 -20.05
CA GLY A 20 -8.25 8.75 -18.62
C GLY A 20 -6.99 9.58 -18.33
N ILE A 21 -6.57 10.41 -19.29
CA ILE A 21 -5.35 11.23 -19.15
C ILE A 21 -5.74 12.65 -18.71
N PHE A 22 -5.47 12.93 -17.43
CA PHE A 22 -5.68 14.25 -16.84
C PHE A 22 -4.37 14.87 -16.34
N THR A 23 -4.34 16.20 -16.33
CA THR A 23 -3.31 17.03 -15.68
C THR A 23 -3.35 16.89 -14.16
N ALA A 24 -2.41 17.51 -13.46
CA ALA A 24 -2.45 17.56 -12.00
C ALA A 24 -3.63 18.41 -11.51
N ASP A 25 -3.85 19.57 -12.12
CA ASP A 25 -4.88 20.52 -11.70
C ASP A 25 -6.29 20.00 -11.96
N GLU A 26 -6.53 19.36 -13.12
CA GLU A 26 -7.83 18.73 -13.42
C GLU A 26 -8.17 17.65 -12.39
N ARG A 27 -7.20 16.82 -12.00
CA ARG A 27 -7.41 15.79 -10.96
C ARG A 27 -7.66 16.41 -9.60
N ALA A 28 -6.93 17.46 -9.24
CA ALA A 28 -7.16 18.20 -8.00
C ALA A 28 -8.57 18.82 -7.98
N ALA A 29 -9.03 19.38 -9.09
CA ALA A 29 -10.37 19.93 -9.23
C ALA A 29 -11.45 18.85 -9.10
N THR A 30 -11.30 17.69 -9.74
CA THR A 30 -12.25 16.57 -9.57
C THR A 30 -12.31 16.08 -8.13
N VAL A 31 -11.16 15.99 -7.45
CA VAL A 31 -11.13 15.60 -6.03
C VAL A 31 -11.80 16.66 -5.16
N ALA A 32 -11.51 17.95 -5.37
CA ALA A 32 -12.14 19.05 -4.64
C ALA A 32 -13.66 19.10 -4.87
N GLN A 33 -14.14 18.80 -6.08
CA GLN A 33 -15.58 18.73 -6.36
C GLN A 33 -16.26 17.53 -5.68
N ASN A 34 -15.61 16.36 -5.69
CA ASN A 34 -16.21 15.14 -5.16
C ASN A 34 -16.09 14.99 -3.64
N TYR A 35 -15.03 15.56 -3.04
CA TYR A 35 -14.69 15.38 -1.63
C TYR A 35 -14.48 16.70 -0.87
N GLY A 36 -14.33 17.84 -1.54
CA GLY A 36 -14.11 19.15 -0.90
C GLY A 36 -15.39 19.84 -0.39
N ALA A 37 -16.57 19.38 -0.83
CA ALA A 37 -17.84 19.90 -0.33
C ALA A 37 -18.11 19.55 1.16
N THR A 38 -17.45 18.51 1.69
CA THR A 38 -17.57 18.12 3.10
C THR A 38 -16.64 18.88 4.05
N GLU A 39 -15.66 19.65 3.54
CA GLU A 39 -14.69 20.36 4.38
C GLU A 39 -15.01 21.86 4.55
N SER A 40 -15.93 22.42 3.76
CA SER A 40 -16.34 23.84 3.89
C SER A 40 -17.38 24.09 5.00
N ALA A 41 -17.62 23.11 5.87
CA ALA A 41 -18.54 23.20 7.01
C ALA A 41 -17.89 22.92 8.38
N VAL A 42 -16.56 23.00 8.47
CA VAL A 42 -15.85 23.06 9.76
C VAL A 42 -15.11 24.39 9.86
N ASP A 43 -15.88 25.46 10.05
CA ASP A 43 -15.42 26.66 10.75
C ASP A 43 -15.23 26.28 12.22
N LEU A 44 -14.16 25.54 12.51
CA LEU A 44 -13.69 25.31 13.86
C LEU A 44 -12.69 26.40 14.17
N GLN A 45 -13.21 27.50 14.72
CA GLN A 45 -12.45 28.46 15.50
C GLN A 45 -11.74 27.69 16.63
N VAL A 46 -10.46 27.35 16.42
CA VAL A 46 -9.59 26.86 17.47
C VAL A 46 -8.94 28.08 18.11
N GLU A 47 -9.63 28.66 19.10
CA GLU A 47 -8.98 29.45 20.12
C GLU A 47 -8.11 28.53 20.98
N GLU A 48 -6.81 28.79 20.94
CA GLU A 48 -5.76 28.22 21.76
C GLU A 48 -5.91 28.67 23.21
N ILE A 49 -6.19 27.74 24.14
CA ILE A 49 -5.76 27.73 25.56
C ILE A 49 -6.32 26.46 26.23
N ALA A 50 -5.47 25.47 26.53
CA ALA A 50 -4.69 25.29 27.76
C ALA A 50 -5.47 24.49 28.84
N ASP A 51 -4.73 23.61 29.51
CA ASP A 51 -5.11 22.76 30.66
C ASP A 51 -5.82 21.43 30.38
N ALA A 52 -5.00 20.39 30.20
CA ALA A 52 -5.36 19.02 30.54
C ALA A 52 -4.18 18.36 31.27
N GLU A 53 -4.15 18.51 32.59
CA GLU A 53 -3.36 17.67 33.49
C GLU A 53 -4.26 16.55 34.05
N VAL A 54 -3.66 15.38 34.28
CA VAL A 54 -4.14 14.20 35.04
C VAL A 54 -5.28 13.40 34.37
N ILE A 55 -5.27 12.08 34.13
CA ILE A 55 -4.66 10.92 34.79
C ILE A 55 -4.55 9.79 33.74
N ALA A 56 -3.38 9.15 33.61
CA ALA A 56 -3.28 7.72 33.32
C ALA A 56 -1.83 7.27 33.58
N GLU A 57 -1.57 6.85 34.82
CA GLU A 57 -0.38 6.12 35.21
C GLU A 57 -0.04 4.98 34.25
N ALA A 58 1.19 5.06 33.71
CA ALA A 58 2.24 4.06 33.86
C ALA A 58 1.78 2.59 33.98
N ALA A 59 1.63 1.95 32.82
CA ALA A 59 2.09 0.57 32.66
C ALA A 59 3.47 0.62 32.00
N ALA A 60 4.50 0.42 32.83
CA ALA A 60 5.82 0.01 32.39
C ALA A 60 5.70 -1.36 31.71
N ASP A 61 6.35 -1.54 30.56
CA ASP A 61 7.30 -2.65 30.40
C ASP A 61 8.21 -2.40 29.18
N GLU A 62 9.47 -2.16 29.52
CA GLU A 62 10.67 -2.64 28.85
C GLU A 62 11.01 -2.25 27.41
N ALA A 63 12.19 -1.64 27.33
CA ALA A 63 13.00 -1.43 26.15
C ALA A 63 13.23 -2.75 25.37
N GLY A 64 12.43 -2.96 24.33
CA GLY A 64 12.76 -3.86 23.24
C GLY A 64 13.71 -3.18 22.26
N THR A 65 15.01 -3.34 22.49
CA THR A 65 16.12 -3.11 21.54
C THR A 65 15.66 -2.89 20.10
N SER A 66 15.90 -1.68 19.56
CA SER A 66 15.94 -1.51 18.11
C SER A 66 17.05 -2.42 17.61
N LYS A 67 16.70 -3.61 17.11
CA LYS A 67 17.63 -4.41 16.34
C LYS A 67 18.19 -3.47 15.28
N ALA A 68 19.50 -3.24 15.34
CA ALA A 68 20.23 -2.58 14.28
C ALA A 68 19.70 -3.10 12.94
N PRO A 69 19.50 -2.22 11.94
CA PRO A 69 18.94 -2.64 10.66
C PRO A 69 19.73 -3.85 10.20
N ARG A 70 19.06 -5.00 10.09
CA ARG A 70 19.69 -6.16 9.49
C ARG A 70 20.04 -5.71 8.07
N VAL A 71 21.31 -5.78 7.73
CA VAL A 71 21.74 -5.57 6.36
C VAL A 71 21.02 -6.65 5.56
N SER A 72 20.07 -6.25 4.72
CA SER A 72 19.37 -7.18 3.83
C SER A 72 20.40 -7.90 2.98
N GLN A 73 20.29 -9.23 2.85
CA GLN A 73 21.16 -9.99 1.96
C GLN A 73 20.58 -10.04 0.54
N ALA A 74 19.37 -9.51 0.35
CA ALA A 74 18.76 -9.33 -0.96
C ALA A 74 19.68 -8.60 -1.95
N HIS A 75 19.89 -9.24 -3.11
CA HIS A 75 20.58 -8.68 -4.25
C HIS A 75 19.61 -8.19 -5.33
N SER A 76 18.30 -8.40 -5.13
CA SER A 76 17.21 -7.90 -5.97
C SER A 76 16.03 -7.36 -5.15
N SER A 77 15.16 -6.57 -5.79
CA SER A 77 13.92 -6.10 -5.17
C SER A 77 12.95 -7.25 -4.86
N ALA A 78 12.97 -8.34 -5.64
CA ALA A 78 12.17 -9.52 -5.38
C ALA A 78 12.63 -10.23 -4.10
N GLU A 79 13.94 -10.45 -3.95
CA GLU A 79 14.51 -11.05 -2.73
C GLU A 79 14.27 -10.18 -1.49
N LEU A 80 14.32 -8.85 -1.63
CA LEU A 80 14.01 -7.95 -0.51
C LEU A 80 12.56 -8.11 -0.05
N LEU A 81 11.62 -8.26 -0.99
CA LEU A 81 10.21 -8.51 -0.66
C LEU A 81 10.00 -9.90 -0.05
N GLU A 82 10.76 -10.91 -0.48
CA GLU A 82 10.73 -12.25 0.13
C GLU A 82 11.22 -12.22 1.58
N GLU A 83 12.31 -11.50 1.86
CA GLU A 83 12.83 -11.30 3.23
C GLU A 83 11.80 -10.58 4.12
N ILE A 84 11.08 -9.59 3.59
CA ILE A 84 10.08 -8.82 4.35
C ILE A 84 8.79 -9.62 4.57
N THR A 85 8.29 -10.31 3.55
CA THR A 85 6.97 -10.98 3.59
C THR A 85 7.05 -12.44 4.00
N GLY A 86 8.24 -13.05 3.99
CA GLY A 86 8.42 -14.49 4.22
C GLY A 86 7.76 -15.37 3.17
N GLN A 87 7.38 -14.82 2.01
CA GLN A 87 6.77 -15.55 0.90
C GLN A 87 7.68 -15.50 -0.32
N ALA A 88 7.99 -16.67 -0.88
CA ALA A 88 8.75 -16.77 -2.11
C ALA A 88 7.99 -16.12 -3.28
N SER A 89 8.69 -15.30 -4.07
CA SER A 89 8.16 -14.62 -5.25
C SER A 89 7.75 -15.60 -6.33
N ASP A 90 8.46 -16.72 -6.46
CA ASP A 90 8.23 -17.77 -7.45
C ASP A 90 7.23 -18.87 -7.00
N ALA A 91 6.49 -18.65 -5.92
CA ALA A 91 5.49 -19.62 -5.48
C ALA A 91 4.29 -19.66 -6.45
N PRO A 92 3.83 -20.86 -6.86
CA PRO A 92 2.70 -21.00 -7.78
C PRO A 92 1.39 -20.51 -7.15
N LEU A 93 0.44 -20.12 -8.00
CA LEU A 93 -0.94 -19.88 -7.57
C LEU A 93 -1.66 -21.21 -7.37
N CYS A 94 -2.56 -21.25 -6.40
CA CYS A 94 -3.40 -22.42 -6.16
C CYS A 94 -4.35 -22.63 -7.35
N MET A 95 -4.34 -23.82 -7.95
CA MET A 95 -5.23 -24.15 -9.08
C MET A 95 -6.72 -24.20 -8.70
N THR A 96 -7.04 -24.28 -7.40
CA THR A 96 -8.41 -24.36 -6.89
C THR A 96 -9.01 -22.98 -6.62
N CYS A 97 -8.25 -22.04 -6.06
CA CYS A 97 -8.77 -20.74 -5.60
C CYS A 97 -7.92 -19.52 -6.00
N GLY A 98 -6.83 -19.71 -6.73
CA GLY A 98 -6.02 -18.64 -7.30
C GLY A 98 -5.12 -17.87 -6.33
N ILE A 99 -5.16 -18.15 -5.02
CA ILE A 99 -4.27 -17.48 -4.06
C ILE A 99 -2.84 -18.02 -4.18
N LYS A 100 -1.85 -17.19 -3.84
CA LYS A 100 -0.44 -17.61 -3.80
C LYS A 100 -0.22 -18.66 -2.72
N MET A 101 0.43 -19.77 -3.07
CA MET A 101 0.71 -20.85 -2.11
C MET A 101 1.95 -20.53 -1.26
N ARG A 102 1.99 -21.04 -0.02
CA ARG A 102 3.18 -20.94 0.84
C ARG A 102 4.01 -22.21 0.75
N PRO A 103 5.36 -22.13 0.70
CA PRO A 103 6.21 -23.31 0.84
C PRO A 103 6.01 -24.01 2.19
N SER A 104 6.00 -25.34 2.17
CA SER A 104 5.93 -26.23 3.33
C SER A 104 6.82 -27.45 3.07
N GLY A 105 8.12 -27.30 3.31
CA GLY A 105 9.11 -28.32 2.97
C GLY A 105 9.26 -28.48 1.45
N SER A 106 9.17 -29.72 0.95
CA SER A 106 9.14 -29.97 -0.51
C SER A 106 7.79 -29.64 -1.15
N CYS A 107 6.74 -29.41 -0.35
CA CYS A 107 5.40 -29.09 -0.83
C CYS A 107 5.12 -27.58 -0.83
N TYR A 108 4.02 -27.21 -1.48
CA TYR A 108 3.33 -25.94 -1.31
C TYR A 108 1.94 -26.18 -0.73
N VAL A 109 1.49 -25.29 0.15
CA VAL A 109 0.17 -25.36 0.80
C VAL A 109 -0.60 -24.06 0.53
N CYS A 110 -1.86 -24.21 0.13
CA CYS A 110 -2.80 -23.11 -0.02
C CYS A 110 -3.55 -22.85 1.29
N GLU A 111 -3.49 -21.63 1.81
CA GLU A 111 -4.22 -21.25 3.04
C GLU A 111 -5.71 -21.01 2.84
N GLY A 112 -6.13 -20.69 1.62
CA GLY A 112 -7.52 -20.33 1.33
C GLY A 112 -8.42 -21.56 1.19
N CYS A 113 -7.90 -22.65 0.62
CA CYS A 113 -8.68 -23.87 0.39
C CYS A 113 -8.02 -25.17 0.88
N GLY A 114 -6.82 -25.09 1.50
CA GLY A 114 -6.12 -26.25 2.06
C GLY A 114 -5.48 -27.20 1.05
N SER A 115 -5.49 -26.89 -0.25
CA SER A 115 -4.88 -27.75 -1.26
C SER A 115 -3.36 -27.73 -1.17
N THR A 116 -2.71 -28.88 -1.39
CA THR A 116 -1.25 -29.01 -1.43
C THR A 116 -0.76 -29.43 -2.82
N SER A 117 0.44 -29.02 -3.21
CA SER A 117 1.05 -29.36 -4.50
C SER A 117 2.57 -29.49 -4.40
N GLY A 118 3.21 -30.19 -5.34
CA GLY A 118 4.67 -30.23 -5.44
C GLY A 118 5.41 -31.14 -4.45
N CYS A 119 4.71 -31.95 -3.65
CA CYS A 119 5.32 -32.89 -2.72
C CYS A 119 6.11 -33.99 -3.47
N SER A 120 7.45 -33.92 -3.47
CA SER A 120 8.34 -35.04 -3.84
C SER A 120 9.17 -35.49 -2.64
#